data_AF-R4V461-F1
#
_entry.id   AF-R4V461-F1
#
_cell.length_a   1.000
_cell.length_b   1.000
_cell.length_c   1.000
_cell.angle_alpha   90.00
_cell.angle_beta   90.00
_cell.angle_gamma   90.00
#
_symmetry.space_group_name_H-M   'P 1'
#
loop_
_entity.id
_entity.type
_entity.pdbx_description
1 polymer ?
#
loop_
_entity_poly.entity_id
_entity_poly.type
_entity_poly.pdbx_seq_one_letter_code
_entity_poly.pdbx_strand_id
1 'polypeptide(L)'
;MFSQRQVAEFKEAFQLMDQDKDGIISKNDLRATFDQLGRLPSDKELDEMVNEAPGPINFTQLLTLFAGRMSGGSDDDDVVIAAFKSFDDEGKIDSERLRHALMT
;
A
#
# COMPACT_ATOMS: atom_id res chain seq x y z
N MET A 1 -10.57 8.44 -0.81
CA MET A 1 -9.85 9.42 0.04
C MET A 1 -9.31 8.65 1.22
N PHE A 2 -8.01 8.75 1.51
CA PHE A 2 -7.41 8.02 2.63
C PHE A 2 -7.92 8.53 3.98
N SER A 3 -8.07 7.64 4.96
CA SER A 3 -8.39 8.02 6.33
C SER A 3 -7.22 8.74 7.01
N GLN A 4 -7.47 9.51 8.08
CA GLN A 4 -6.39 10.17 8.82
C GLN A 4 -5.35 9.17 9.37
N ARG A 5 -5.78 7.94 9.71
CA ARG A 5 -4.88 6.88 10.15
C ARG A 5 -3.98 6.40 9.01
N GLN A 6 -4.55 6.11 7.84
CA GLN A 6 -3.78 5.74 6.65
C GLN A 6 -2.78 6.83 6.27
N VAL A 7 -3.20 8.10 6.29
CA VAL A 7 -2.29 9.23 6.00
C VAL A 7 -1.15 9.30 7.03
N ALA A 8 -1.40 9.01 8.31
CA ALA A 8 -0.36 8.97 9.32
C ALA A 8 0.63 7.80 9.09
N GLU A 9 0.13 6.60 8.78
CA GLU A 9 0.97 5.44 8.45
C GLU A 9 1.82 5.69 7.20
N PHE A 10 1.24 6.25 6.15
CA PHE A 10 1.99 6.64 4.95
C PHE A 10 3.06 7.68 5.26
N LYS A 11 2.78 8.61 6.20
CA LYS A 11 3.73 9.64 6.59
C LYS A 11 4.90 9.06 7.38
N GLU A 12 4.65 8.12 8.29
CA GLU A 12 5.70 7.42 9.02
C GLU A 12 6.55 6.56 8.07
N ALA A 13 5.92 5.82 7.15
CA ALA A 13 6.63 5.06 6.13
C ALA A 13 7.49 5.96 5.23
N PHE A 14 6.95 7.12 4.81
CA PHE A 14 7.69 8.10 4.02
C PHE A 14 8.94 8.59 4.78
N GLN A 15 8.80 8.92 6.07
CA GLN A 15 9.92 9.36 6.91
C GLN A 15 10.96 8.27 7.18
N LEU A 16 10.56 7.00 7.16
CA LEU A 16 11.49 5.87 7.26
C LEU A 16 12.23 5.64 5.94
N MET A 17 11.61 5.94 4.81
CA MET A 17 12.24 5.79 3.49
C MET A 17 13.18 6.95 3.18
N ASP A 18 12.74 8.20 3.42
CA ASP A 18 13.49 9.45 3.21
C ASP A 18 14.64 9.57 4.23
N GLN A 19 15.82 9.04 3.87
CA GLN A 19 16.97 8.93 4.78
C GLN A 19 17.66 10.28 4.97
N ASP A 20 17.76 11.08 3.91
CA ASP A 20 18.39 12.39 3.96
C ASP A 20 17.44 13.52 4.41
N LYS A 21 16.14 13.23 4.49
CA LYS A 21 15.08 14.12 4.99
C LYS A 21 14.89 15.36 4.11
N ASP A 22 15.14 15.23 2.81
CA ASP A 22 14.92 16.30 1.84
C ASP A 22 13.45 16.43 1.40
N GLY A 23 12.60 15.47 1.80
CA GLY A 23 11.18 15.42 1.48
C GLY A 23 10.86 14.79 0.13
N ILE A 24 11.82 14.11 -0.50
CA ILE A 24 11.73 13.45 -1.80
C ILE A 24 12.40 12.07 -1.70
N ILE A 25 11.67 11.01 -2.06
CA ILE A 25 12.28 9.67 -2.14
C ILE A 25 13.12 9.58 -3.40
N SER A 26 14.44 9.51 -3.23
CA SER A 26 15.40 9.30 -4.31
C SER A 26 15.77 7.81 -4.48
N LYS A 27 16.52 7.50 -5.55
CA LYS A 27 17.09 6.16 -5.76
C LYS A 27 17.96 5.71 -4.58
N ASN A 28 18.69 6.65 -3.98
CA ASN A 28 19.60 6.38 -2.86
C ASN A 28 18.81 6.01 -1.60
N ASP A 29 17.69 6.70 -1.34
CA ASP A 29 16.78 6.40 -0.23
C ASP A 29 16.17 5.02 -0.36
N LEU A 30 15.71 4.66 -1.57
CA LEU A 30 15.21 3.31 -1.85
C LEU A 30 16.30 2.27 -1.60
N ARG A 31 17.52 2.48 -2.13
CA ARG A 31 18.65 1.56 -1.91
C ARG A 31 18.93 1.37 -0.43
N ALA A 32 19.05 2.46 0.33
CA ALA A 32 19.29 2.41 1.77
C ALA A 32 18.16 1.70 2.52
N THR A 33 16.90 1.96 2.14
CA THR A 33 15.73 1.29 2.73
C THR A 33 15.78 -0.23 2.47
N PHE A 34 16.06 -0.65 1.24
CA PHE A 34 16.14 -2.07 0.91
C PHE A 34 17.33 -2.77 1.58
N ASP A 35 18.46 -2.09 1.69
CA ASP A 35 19.63 -2.59 2.42
C ASP A 35 19.28 -2.83 3.91
N GLN A 36 18.50 -1.94 4.55
CA GLN A 36 17.99 -2.13 5.91
C GLN A 36 17.04 -3.34 6.02
N LEU A 37 16.27 -3.63 4.98
CA LEU A 37 15.38 -4.80 4.90
C LEU A 37 16.13 -6.09 4.52
N GLY A 38 17.44 -6.04 4.30
CA GLY A 38 18.26 -7.19 3.91
C GLY A 38 18.00 -7.68 2.49
N ARG A 39 17.41 -6.85 1.62
CA ARG A 39 17.23 -7.15 0.19
C ARG A 39 18.19 -6.27 -0.62
N LEU A 40 18.80 -6.88 -1.63
CA LEU A 40 19.69 -6.18 -2.57
C LEU A 40 18.98 -6.04 -3.93
N PRO A 41 18.18 -4.98 -4.13
CA PRO A 41 17.57 -4.72 -5.42
C PRO A 41 18.65 -4.33 -6.44
N SER A 42 18.41 -4.69 -7.69
CA SER A 42 19.23 -4.24 -8.81
C SER A 42 19.01 -2.75 -9.06
N ASP A 43 20.03 -2.09 -9.64
CA ASP A 43 19.91 -0.68 -9.98
C ASP A 43 18.79 -0.39 -10.98
N LYS A 44 18.48 -1.36 -11.84
CA LYS A 44 17.39 -1.29 -12.80
C LYS A 44 16.01 -1.29 -12.10
N GLU A 45 15.81 -2.17 -11.11
CA GLU A 45 14.56 -2.20 -10.33
C GLU A 45 14.36 -0.89 -9.58
N LEU A 46 15.42 -0.33 -8.99
CA LEU A 46 15.36 0.96 -8.31
C LEU A 46 15.03 2.10 -9.29
N ASP A 47 15.64 2.10 -10.48
CA ASP A 47 15.33 3.08 -11.52
C ASP A 47 13.87 2.94 -12.00
N GLU A 48 13.38 1.72 -12.18
CA GLU A 48 11.98 1.48 -12.55
C GLU A 48 11.01 2.00 -11.47
N MET A 49 11.32 1.81 -10.19
CA MET A 49 10.51 2.31 -9.07
C MET A 49 10.46 3.84 -9.02
N VAL A 50 11.58 4.53 -9.23
CA VAL A 50 11.60 6.00 -9.23
C VAL A 50 10.89 6.55 -10.47
N ASN A 51 11.03 5.89 -11.62
CA ASN A 51 10.39 6.28 -12.88
C ASN A 51 8.89 5.95 -12.95
N GLU A 52 8.35 5.18 -11.99
CA GLU A 52 6.90 4.96 -11.88
C GLU A 52 6.16 6.28 -11.56
N ALA A 53 6.87 7.24 -10.96
CA ALA A 53 6.36 8.58 -10.73
C ALA A 53 6.67 9.52 -11.92
N PRO A 54 5.71 10.36 -12.35
CA PRO A 54 5.93 11.36 -13.41
C PRO A 54 6.88 12.52 -13.00
N GLY A 55 7.43 12.48 -11.79
CA GLY A 55 8.29 13.51 -11.21
C GLY A 55 8.82 13.09 -9.85
N PRO A 56 9.47 14.00 -9.10
CA PRO A 56 10.03 13.70 -7.78
C PRO A 56 8.98 13.11 -6.83
N ILE A 57 9.32 12.01 -6.17
CA ILE A 57 8.43 11.29 -5.25
C ILE A 57 8.40 12.02 -3.90
N ASN A 58 7.69 13.14 -3.86
CA ASN A 58 7.32 13.78 -2.60
C ASN A 58 6.10 13.07 -1.97
N PHE A 59 5.79 13.41 -0.73
CA PHE A 59 4.68 12.78 0.01
C PHE A 59 3.33 12.82 -0.74
N THR A 60 3.01 13.93 -1.39
CA THR A 60 1.76 14.07 -2.17
C THR A 60 1.76 13.14 -3.38
N GLN A 61 2.89 13.01 -4.07
CA GLN A 61 3.04 12.14 -5.23
C GLN A 61 2.95 10.67 -4.81
N LEU A 62 3.57 10.31 -3.68
CA LEU A 62 3.49 8.98 -3.10
C LEU A 62 2.02 8.60 -2.81
N LEU A 63 1.26 9.46 -2.12
CA LEU A 63 -0.16 9.21 -1.89
C LEU A 63 -0.95 9.06 -3.20
N THR A 64 -0.60 9.81 -4.23
CA THR A 64 -1.25 9.71 -5.56
C THR A 64 -0.97 8.35 -6.20
N LEU A 65 0.27 7.85 -6.14
CA LEU A 65 0.64 6.53 -6.65
C LEU A 65 -0.08 5.41 -5.89
N PHE A 66 -0.10 5.48 -4.56
CA PHE A 66 -0.85 4.53 -3.74
C PHE A 66 -2.35 4.59 -4.03
N ALA A 67 -2.93 5.78 -4.24
CA ALA A 67 -4.35 5.93 -4.56
C ALA A 67 -4.71 5.32 -5.91
N GLY A 68 -3.83 5.47 -6.91
CA GLY A 68 -3.99 4.85 -8.22
C GLY A 68 -3.95 3.32 -8.14
N ARG A 69 -3.00 2.77 -7.36
CA ARG A 69 -2.84 1.33 -7.17
C ARG A 69 -3.93 0.70 -6.29
N MET A 70 -4.42 1.42 -5.29
CA MET A 70 -5.51 1.02 -4.40
C MET A 70 -6.91 1.36 -4.96
N SER A 71 -7.02 1.86 -6.20
CA SER A 71 -8.33 2.16 -6.81
C SER A 71 -9.22 0.93 -7.03
N GLY A 72 -8.72 -0.28 -6.77
CA GLY A 72 -9.52 -1.49 -6.63
C GLY A 72 -10.40 -1.54 -5.36
N GLY A 73 -10.28 -0.56 -4.46
CA GLY A 73 -11.03 -0.49 -3.21
C GLY A 73 -10.49 -1.47 -2.17
N SER A 74 -9.90 -0.96 -1.11
CA SER A 74 -9.73 -1.71 0.13
C SER A 74 -10.73 -1.14 1.13
N ASP A 75 -11.80 -1.87 1.40
CA ASP A 75 -12.69 -1.55 2.51
C ASP A 75 -11.92 -1.67 3.83
N ASP A 76 -12.30 -0.88 4.84
CA ASP A 76 -11.69 -0.98 6.17
C ASP A 76 -11.88 -2.41 6.73
N ASP A 77 -10.91 -2.89 7.53
CA ASP A 77 -10.95 -4.23 8.12
C ASP A 77 -12.29 -4.50 8.82
N ASP A 78 -12.87 -3.52 9.51
CA ASP A 78 -14.17 -3.64 10.16
C ASP A 78 -15.32 -3.90 9.18
N VAL A 79 -15.28 -3.26 8.00
CA VAL A 79 -16.26 -3.44 6.93
C VAL A 79 -16.08 -4.81 6.28
N VAL A 80 -14.84 -5.22 6.03
CA VAL A 80 -14.51 -6.55 5.50
C VAL A 80 -14.98 -7.63 6.48
N ILE A 81 -14.69 -7.47 7.78
CA ILE A 81 -15.14 -8.38 8.84
C ILE A 81 -16.66 -8.40 8.94
N ALA A 82 -17.34 -7.24 8.86
CA ALA A 82 -18.80 -7.18 8.88
C ALA A 82 -19.41 -7.88 7.66
N ALA A 83 -18.81 -7.72 6.48
CA ALA A 83 -19.23 -8.42 5.27
C ALA A 83 -19.09 -9.95 5.45
N PHE A 84 -17.95 -10.44 5.94
CA PHE A 84 -17.78 -11.87 6.21
C PHE A 84 -18.73 -12.40 7.30
N LYS A 85 -18.97 -11.62 8.37
CA LYS A 85 -19.96 -11.97 9.40
C LYS A 85 -21.38 -12.12 8.87
N SER A 86 -21.73 -11.45 7.78
CA SER A 86 -23.06 -11.61 7.16
C SER A 86 -23.27 -12.99 6.51
N PHE A 87 -22.19 -13.73 6.24
CA PHE A 87 -22.20 -15.10 5.72
C PHE A 87 -21.82 -16.16 6.76
N ASP A 88 -21.53 -15.74 8.00
CA ASP A 88 -21.12 -16.63 9.08
C ASP A 88 -22.30 -17.47 9.59
N ASP A 89 -22.04 -18.75 9.78
CA ASP A 89 -22.90 -19.72 10.43
C ASP A 89 -22.03 -20.50 11.44
N GLU A 90 -22.21 -20.19 12.73
CA GLU A 90 -21.44 -20.77 13.84
C GLU A 90 -19.90 -20.69 13.67
N GLY A 91 -19.37 -19.54 13.20
CA GLY A 91 -17.93 -19.33 13.02
C GLY A 91 -17.36 -19.98 11.76
N LYS A 92 -18.22 -20.48 10.86
CA LYS A 92 -17.86 -21.04 9.56
C LYS A 92 -18.66 -20.36 8.46
N ILE A 93 -18.06 -20.22 7.29
CA ILE A 93 -18.74 -19.69 6.12
C ILE A 93 -18.91 -20.82 5.11
N ASP A 94 -20.15 -21.02 4.65
CA ASP A 94 -20.45 -21.98 3.60
C ASP A 94 -19.81 -21.54 2.27
N SER A 95 -18.97 -22.41 1.70
CA SER A 95 -18.19 -22.12 0.51
C SER A 95 -19.04 -21.98 -0.74
N GLU A 96 -20.14 -22.73 -0.88
CA GLU A 96 -21.02 -22.67 -2.05
C GLU A 96 -21.84 -21.38 -2.04
N ARG A 97 -22.33 -20.97 -0.87
CA ARG A 97 -23.06 -19.71 -0.67
C ARG A 97 -22.19 -18.49 -0.92
N LEU A 98 -20.98 -18.47 -0.35
CA LEU A 98 -20.03 -17.37 -0.58
C LEU A 98 -19.61 -17.31 -2.06
N ARG A 99 -19.37 -18.47 -2.69
CA ARG A 99 -19.04 -18.56 -4.11
C ARG A 99 -20.15 -18.00 -5.00
N HIS A 100 -21.41 -18.35 -4.72
CA HIS A 100 -22.54 -17.81 -5.48
C HIS A 100 -22.64 -16.29 -5.33
N ALA A 101 -22.52 -15.78 -4.11
CA ALA A 101 -22.57 -14.34 -3.82
C ALA A 101 -21.46 -13.51 -4.47
N LEU A 102 -20.30 -14.12 -4.76
CA LEU A 102 -19.17 -13.48 -5.45
C LEU A 102 -19.22 -13.62 -6.99
N MET A 103 -20.07 -14.50 -7.52
CA MET A 103 -20.18 -14.80 -8.96
C MET A 103 -21.43 -14.23 -9.63
N THR A 104 -22.39 -13.70 -8.85
CA THR A 104 -23.58 -12.98 -9.33
C THR A 104 -23.39 -11.48 -9.26
#